data_AF-A0A723AWQ1-F1
#
_entry.id   AF-A0A723AWQ1-F1
#
_cell.length_a   1.000
_cell.length_b   1.000
_cell.length_c   1.000
_cell.angle_alpha   90.00
_cell.angle_beta   90.00
_cell.angle_gamma   90.00
#
_symmetry.space_group_name_H-M   'P 1'
#
loop_
_entity.id
_entity.type
_entity.pdbx_description
1 polymer ?
#
loop_
_entity_poly.entity_id
_entity_poly.type
_entity_poly.pdbx_seq_one_letter_code
_entity_poly.pdbx_strand_id
1 'polypeptide(L)'
;AAMTILNRIYKPGIAYAKAGVMLSAMTDGTEQLSLFDERPARPGSQALMKVMDRFNKEKRGALFLLGEGIQQDFRMKQAMLSPRYTTRWDELLVVKA
;
A
#
# COMPACT_ATOMS: atom_id res chain seq x y z
N ALA A 1 -6.70 -13.78 -34.96
CA ALA A 1 -8.17 -13.89 -34.79
C ALA A 1 -8.92 -12.75 -35.47
N ALA A 2 -8.65 -11.47 -35.16
CA ALA A 2 -9.39 -10.33 -35.73
C ALA A 2 -9.36 -10.24 -37.27
N MET A 3 -8.19 -10.41 -37.90
CA MET A 3 -8.07 -10.41 -39.37
C MET A 3 -8.82 -11.59 -40.04
N THR A 4 -8.89 -12.73 -39.37
CA THR A 4 -9.59 -13.92 -39.86
C THR A 4 -11.10 -13.70 -39.92
N ILE A 5 -11.66 -13.03 -38.90
CA ILE A 5 -13.07 -12.66 -38.86
C ILE A 5 -13.36 -11.59 -39.91
N LEU A 6 -12.49 -10.59 -40.04
CA LEU A 6 -12.64 -9.52 -41.04
C LEU A 6 -12.75 -10.10 -42.47
N ASN A 7 -11.88 -11.03 -42.83
CA ASN A 7 -11.94 -11.70 -44.14
C ASN A 7 -13.26 -12.44 -44.38
N ARG A 8 -13.96 -12.89 -43.33
CA ARG A 8 -15.24 -13.59 -43.44
C ARG A 8 -16.45 -12.66 -43.57
N ILE A 9 -16.38 -11.46 -42.97
CA ILE A 9 -17.50 -10.51 -42.92
C ILE A 9 -17.36 -9.35 -43.91
N TYR A 10 -16.19 -9.21 -44.53
CA TYR A 10 -15.91 -8.15 -45.50
C TYR A 10 -16.71 -8.35 -46.79
N LYS A 11 -17.37 -7.28 -47.23
CA LYS A 11 -18.12 -7.20 -48.48
C LYS A 11 -17.63 -5.98 -49.26
N PRO A 12 -17.25 -6.15 -50.54
CA PRO A 12 -16.81 -5.04 -51.36
C PRO A 12 -17.94 -4.01 -51.56
N GLY A 13 -17.58 -2.73 -51.64
CA GLY A 13 -18.52 -1.63 -51.92
C GLY A 13 -19.27 -1.09 -50.70
N ILE A 14 -19.01 -1.58 -49.49
CA ILE A 14 -19.60 -1.09 -48.24
C ILE A 14 -18.55 -0.29 -47.47
N ALA A 15 -18.94 0.88 -46.96
CA ALA A 15 -18.11 1.65 -46.04
C ALA A 15 -18.16 1.04 -44.63
N TYR A 16 -17.00 0.65 -44.09
CA TYR A 16 -16.88 0.09 -42.75
C TYR A 16 -16.36 1.13 -41.76
N ALA A 17 -17.00 1.24 -40.60
CA ALA A 17 -16.51 2.03 -39.48
C ALA A 17 -15.56 1.21 -38.61
N LYS A 18 -14.44 1.80 -38.18
CA LYS A 18 -13.46 1.17 -37.29
C LYS A 18 -13.81 1.49 -35.84
N ALA A 19 -13.94 0.45 -35.02
CA ALA A 19 -14.02 0.56 -33.57
C ALA A 19 -12.96 -0.34 -32.92
N GLY A 20 -12.33 0.14 -31.85
CA GLY A 20 -11.41 -0.63 -31.03
C GLY A 20 -12.08 -1.03 -29.73
N VAL A 21 -12.06 -2.32 -29.38
CA VAL A 21 -12.49 -2.81 -28.06
C VAL A 21 -11.24 -3.29 -27.35
N MET A 22 -10.95 -2.68 -26.20
CA MET A 22 -9.82 -3.06 -25.35
C MET A 22 -10.36 -3.61 -24.05
N LEU A 23 -9.92 -4.82 -23.68
CA LEU A 23 -10.08 -5.31 -22.33
C LEU A 23 -8.88 -4.84 -21.51
N SER A 24 -9.12 -4.21 -20.38
CA SER A 24 -8.10 -3.80 -19.42
C SER A 24 -8.45 -4.31 -18.02
N ALA A 25 -7.48 -4.31 -17.10
CA ALA A 25 -7.64 -4.79 -15.72
C ALA A 25 -7.97 -6.29 -15.58
N MET A 26 -7.22 -7.16 -16.27
CA MET A 26 -7.15 -8.56 -15.85
C MET A 26 -6.23 -8.66 -14.62
N THR A 27 -6.78 -9.05 -13.47
CA THR A 27 -6.04 -9.31 -12.24
C THR A 27 -6.32 -10.73 -11.75
N ASP A 28 -5.34 -11.35 -11.12
CA ASP A 28 -5.42 -12.68 -10.50
C ASP A 28 -6.02 -12.64 -9.07
N GLY A 29 -6.51 -11.48 -8.64
CA GLY A 29 -7.05 -11.24 -7.30
C GLY A 29 -6.05 -10.62 -6.32
N THR A 30 -4.80 -10.38 -6.74
CA THR A 30 -3.85 -9.56 -5.97
C THR A 30 -3.97 -8.10 -6.39
N GLU A 31 -4.87 -7.37 -5.74
CA GLU A 31 -5.02 -5.93 -5.93
C GLU A 31 -4.22 -5.15 -4.89
N GLN A 32 -3.43 -4.18 -5.35
CA GLN A 32 -2.83 -3.20 -4.46
C GLN A 32 -3.93 -2.29 -3.91
N LEU A 33 -4.16 -2.36 -2.61
CA LEU A 33 -5.13 -1.51 -1.92
C LEU A 33 -4.67 -0.05 -2.00
N SER A 34 -5.57 0.84 -2.41
CA SER A 34 -5.36 2.28 -2.30
C SER A 34 -5.44 2.68 -0.82
N LEU A 35 -4.62 3.66 -0.41
CA LEU A 35 -4.69 4.23 0.94
C LEU A 35 -6.08 4.83 1.24
N PHE A 36 -6.81 5.23 0.20
CA PHE A 36 -8.14 5.85 0.28
C PHE A 36 -9.26 4.93 -0.19
N ASP A 37 -9.02 3.62 -0.33
CA ASP A 37 -10.10 2.70 -0.66
C ASP A 37 -11.10 2.61 0.49
N GLU A 38 -12.39 2.77 0.19
CA GLU A 38 -13.50 2.60 1.14
C GLU A 38 -13.80 1.13 1.47
N ARG A 39 -12.89 0.21 1.11
CA ARG A 39 -13.10 -1.22 1.32
C ARG A 39 -13.19 -1.52 2.82
N PRO A 40 -14.19 -2.29 3.27
CA PRO A 40 -14.32 -2.65 4.67
C PRO A 40 -13.06 -3.40 5.11
N ALA A 41 -12.56 -3.06 6.30
CA ALA A 41 -11.40 -3.71 6.87
C ALA A 41 -11.65 -5.24 6.92
N ARG A 42 -10.61 -6.03 6.61
CA ARG A 42 -10.72 -7.50 6.58
C ARG A 42 -11.31 -8.02 7.90
N PRO A 43 -12.14 -9.09 7.88
CA PRO A 43 -12.66 -9.69 9.10
C PRO A 43 -11.55 -9.97 10.12
N GLY A 44 -11.75 -9.55 11.37
CA GLY A 44 -10.75 -9.72 12.44
C GLY A 44 -9.60 -8.70 12.47
N SER A 45 -9.50 -7.80 11.49
CA SER A 45 -8.45 -6.76 11.43
C SER A 45 -8.39 -5.89 12.69
N GLN A 46 -9.54 -5.45 13.22
CA GLN A 46 -9.57 -4.66 14.46
C GLN A 46 -9.03 -5.42 15.67
N ALA A 47 -9.34 -6.72 15.80
CA ALA A 47 -8.85 -7.54 16.91
C ALA A 47 -7.34 -7.76 16.79
N LEU A 48 -6.85 -8.03 15.57
CA LEU A 48 -5.42 -8.14 15.27
C LEU A 48 -4.68 -6.85 15.63
N MET A 49 -5.17 -5.69 15.19
CA MET A 49 -4.55 -4.40 15.48
C MET A 49 -4.52 -4.11 16.98
N LYS A 50 -5.59 -4.43 17.73
CA LYS A 50 -5.60 -4.30 19.20
C LYS A 50 -4.53 -5.15 19.88
N VAL A 51 -4.32 -6.39 19.41
CA VAL A 51 -3.27 -7.26 19.95
C VAL A 51 -1.88 -6.68 19.62
N MET A 52 -1.67 -6.26 18.38
CA MET A 52 -0.42 -5.64 17.94
C MET A 52 -0.09 -4.39 18.76
N ASP A 53 -1.06 -3.50 18.99
CA ASP A 53 -0.89 -2.29 19.79
C ASP A 53 -0.56 -2.59 21.25
N ARG A 54 -1.21 -3.62 21.84
CA ARG A 54 -0.90 -4.04 23.21
C ARG A 54 0.57 -4.47 23.35
N PHE A 55 1.03 -5.34 22.45
CA PHE A 55 2.43 -5.80 22.46
C PHE A 55 3.41 -4.66 22.18
N ASN A 56 3.08 -3.74 21.26
CA ASN A 56 3.93 -2.60 20.95
C ASN A 56 4.09 -1.60 22.12
N LYS A 57 3.11 -1.54 23.05
CA LYS A 57 3.22 -0.76 24.29
C LYS A 57 4.16 -1.40 25.31
N GLU A 58 4.14 -2.73 25.42
CA GLU A 58 4.99 -3.47 26.36
C GLU A 58 6.44 -3.58 25.85
N LYS A 59 6.62 -3.92 24.57
CA LYS A 59 7.92 -4.10 23.95
C LYS A 59 7.89 -3.68 22.48
N ARG A 60 8.24 -2.42 22.27
CA ARG A 60 8.29 -1.81 20.93
C ARG A 60 9.29 -2.55 20.03
N GLY A 61 8.86 -2.93 18.83
CA GLY A 61 9.71 -3.58 17.81
C GLY A 61 9.90 -5.10 17.97
N ALA A 62 9.22 -5.74 18.92
CA ALA A 62 9.23 -7.21 19.02
C ALA A 62 8.28 -7.88 18.01
N LEU A 63 7.25 -7.16 17.55
CA LEU A 63 6.34 -7.57 16.50
C LEU A 63 6.42 -6.54 15.37
N PHE A 64 6.51 -7.02 14.14
CA PHE A 64 6.55 -6.20 12.94
C PHE A 64 5.79 -6.91 11.82
N LEU A 65 5.35 -6.13 10.83
CA LEU A 65 4.72 -6.67 9.63
C LEU A 65 5.81 -7.21 8.72
N LEU A 66 5.58 -8.36 8.06
CA LEU A 66 6.57 -8.94 7.14
C LEU A 66 7.04 -7.94 6.06
N GLY A 67 6.13 -7.06 5.60
CA GLY A 67 6.43 -6.00 4.64
C GLY A 67 7.40 -4.92 5.14
N GLU A 68 7.69 -4.85 6.44
CA GLU A 68 8.71 -3.96 7.03
C GLU A 68 10.15 -4.47 6.77
N GLY A 69 10.31 -5.76 6.46
CA GLY A 69 11.60 -6.42 6.32
C GLY A 69 12.16 -6.93 7.65
N ILE A 70 12.85 -8.09 7.62
CA ILE A 70 13.41 -8.72 8.82
C ILE A 70 14.74 -8.07 9.23
N GLN A 71 15.55 -7.67 8.24
CA GLN A 71 16.80 -6.94 8.45
C GLN A 71 16.64 -5.53 7.87
N GLN A 72 16.70 -4.52 8.73
CA GLN A 72 16.83 -3.12 8.31
C GLN A 72 18.31 -2.77 8.21
N ASP A 73 18.92 -3.10 7.07
CA ASP A 73 20.31 -2.71 6.78
C ASP A 73 20.47 -1.18 6.68
N PHE A 74 19.37 -0.47 6.42
CA PHE A 74 19.33 0.98 6.32
C PHE A 74 18.52 1.58 7.48
N ARG A 75 19.21 1.97 8.55
CA ARG A 75 18.63 2.83 9.60
C ARG A 75 18.76 4.30 9.21
N MET A 76 17.72 5.10 9.46
CA MET A 76 17.82 6.56 9.31
C MET A 76 19.02 7.10 10.12
N LYS A 77 19.87 7.89 9.45
CA LYS A 77 21.01 8.56 10.08
C LYS A 77 20.53 9.74 10.93
N GLN A 78 20.11 9.47 12.17
CA GLN A 78 19.56 10.45 13.11
C GLN A 78 20.64 11.32 13.81
N ALA A 79 21.79 11.56 13.17
CA ALA A 79 22.91 12.28 13.79
C ALA A 79 22.60 13.76 14.13
N MET A 80 21.59 14.35 13.48
CA MET A 80 21.15 15.73 13.67
C MET A 80 19.72 15.82 14.20
N LEU A 81 19.23 14.79 14.90
CA LEU A 81 17.88 14.82 15.45
C LEU A 81 17.80 15.81 16.61
N SER A 82 16.86 16.76 16.54
CA SER A 82 16.56 17.64 17.66
C SER A 82 15.98 16.85 18.85
N PRO A 83 16.15 17.32 20.09
CA PRO A 83 15.53 16.68 21.25
C PRO A 83 14.01 16.60 21.13
N ARG A 84 13.43 15.54 21.69
CA ARG A 84 12.02 15.16 21.59
C ARG A 84 11.19 15.83 22.66
N TYR A 85 11.11 17.15 22.58
CA TYR A 85 10.45 18.00 23.58
C TYR A 85 8.99 17.61 23.88
N THR A 86 8.27 17.00 22.95
CA THR A 86 6.84 16.66 23.14
C THR A 86 6.58 15.20 23.48
N THR A 87 7.58 14.32 23.36
CA THR A 87 7.37 12.86 23.49
C THR A 87 8.27 12.18 24.51
N ARG A 88 9.24 12.91 25.10
CA ARG A 88 10.13 12.37 26.12
C ARG A 88 10.49 13.44 27.16
N TRP A 89 10.12 13.18 28.42
CA TRP A 89 10.31 14.10 29.54
C TRP A 89 11.79 14.45 29.78
N ASP A 90 12.69 13.48 29.62
CA ASP A 90 14.14 13.68 29.83
C ASP A 90 14.81 14.57 28.78
N GLU A 91 14.11 14.86 27.68
CA GLU A 91 14.61 15.68 26.58
C GLU A 91 14.01 17.10 26.58
N LEU A 92 13.27 17.47 27.63
CA LEU A 92 12.74 18.82 27.82
C LEU A 92 13.85 19.85 28.06
N LEU A 93 13.62 21.08 27.59
CA LEU A 93 14.50 22.21 27.85
C LEU A 93 14.51 22.53 29.35
N VAL A 94 15.70 22.52 29.95
CA VAL A 94 15.90 22.96 31.33
C VAL A 94 16.24 24.45 31.32
N VAL A 95 15.36 25.28 31.87
CA VAL A 95 15.60 26.71 32.06
C VAL A 95 16.32 26.92 33.38
N LYS A 96 17.43 27.66 33.37
CA LYS A 96 18.11 28.12 34.59
C LYS A 96 17.65 29.53 34.93
N ALA A 97 17.44 29.80 36.21
CA ALA A 97 17.13 31.11 36.74
C ALA A 97 18.37 32.02 36.73
#